data_AF-A0A1Y1RWQ7-F1
#
_entry.id   AF-A0A1Y1RWQ7-F1
#
_cell.length_a   1.000
_cell.length_b   1.000
_cell.length_c   1.000
_cell.angle_alpha   90.00
_cell.angle_beta   90.00
_cell.angle_gamma   90.00
#
_symmetry.space_group_name_H-M   'P 1'
#
loop_
_entity.id
_entity.type
_entity.pdbx_description
1 polymer ?
#
loop_
_entity_poly.entity_id
_entity_poly.type
_entity_poly.pdbx_seq_one_letter_code
_entity_poly.pdbx_strand_id
1 'polypeptide(L)'
;MPLLQVRDIPEDLYEKLSRVAEQDNRSIAQETIVLLKQALAYKESRISRRKRILHEISSNKVENADTFPDPADLLREDRGR
;
A
#
# COMPACT_ATOMS: atom_id res chain seq x y z
N MET A 1 4.68 12.18 25.87
CA MET A 1 4.25 12.38 24.47
C MET A 1 3.49 13.69 24.38
N PRO A 2 3.59 14.45 23.27
CA PRO A 2 2.81 15.67 23.11
C PRO A 2 1.30 15.35 23.08
N LEU A 3 0.50 16.17 23.77
CA LEU A 3 -0.95 16.07 23.77
C LEU A 3 -1.52 16.94 22.65
N LEU A 4 -2.38 16.37 21.81
CA LEU A 4 -3.15 17.11 20.81
C LEU A 4 -4.60 17.22 21.29
N GLN A 5 -5.08 18.45 21.43
CA GLN A 5 -6.48 18.74 21.72
C GLN A 5 -7.09 19.53 20.56
N VAL A 6 -8.22 19.07 20.05
CA VAL A 6 -9.01 19.77 19.03
C VAL A 6 -10.25 20.32 19.73
N ARG A 7 -10.51 21.63 19.58
CA ARG A 7 -11.70 22.31 20.14
C ARG A 7 -12.72 22.55 19.03
N ASP A 8 -13.98 22.68 19.42
CA ASP A 8 -15.09 23.06 18.54
C ASP A 8 -15.22 22.13 17.32
N ILE A 9 -15.07 20.82 17.55
CA ILE A 9 -15.27 19.81 16.51
C ILE A 9 -16.77 19.77 16.13
N PRO A 10 -17.12 19.83 14.84
CA PRO A 10 -18.50 19.64 14.41
C PRO A 10 -19.04 18.28 14.87
N GLU A 11 -20.29 18.26 15.35
CA GLU A 11 -20.93 17.05 15.89
C GLU A 11 -20.94 15.91 14.86
N ASP A 12 -21.27 16.22 13.61
CA ASP A 12 -21.30 15.26 12.50
C ASP A 12 -19.94 14.61 12.25
N LEU A 13 -18.85 15.38 12.40
CA LEU A 13 -17.50 14.87 12.26
C LEU A 13 -17.10 13.97 13.43
N TYR A 14 -17.48 14.34 14.66
CA TYR A 14 -17.24 13.52 15.85
C TYR A 14 -17.99 12.19 15.79
N GLU A 15 -19.27 12.21 15.39
CA GLU A 15 -20.08 11.01 15.19
C GLU A 15 -19.44 10.08 14.15
N LYS A 16 -19.02 10.65 13.00
CA LYS A 16 -18.38 9.88 11.94
C LYS A 16 -17.08 9.24 12.40
N LEU A 17 -16.24 9.98 13.11
CA LEU A 17 -14.99 9.46 13.68
C LEU A 17 -15.26 8.32 14.66
N SER A 18 -16.28 8.47 15.51
CA SER A 18 -16.66 7.46 16.49
C SER A 18 -17.15 6.17 15.83
N ARG A 19 -17.99 6.28 14.78
CA ARG A 19 -18.46 5.11 14.02
C ARG A 19 -17.32 4.35 13.35
N VAL A 20 -16.36 5.07 12.74
CA VAL A 20 -15.19 4.43 12.11
C VAL A 20 -14.31 3.74 13.17
N ALA A 21 -14.10 4.38 14.32
CA ALA A 21 -13.33 3.80 15.41
C ALA A 21 -13.98 2.52 15.94
N GLU A 22 -15.31 2.50 16.09
CA GLU A 22 -16.08 1.32 16.52
C GLU A 22 -15.98 0.17 15.50
N GLN A 23 -16.14 0.46 14.20
CA GLN A 23 -16.00 -0.53 13.12
C GLN A 23 -14.60 -1.18 13.12
N ASP A 24 -13.57 -0.39 13.39
CA ASP A 24 -12.18 -0.85 13.44
C ASP A 24 -11.77 -1.42 14.80
N ASN A 25 -12.69 -1.51 15.77
CA ASN A 25 -12.44 -1.94 17.15
C ASN A 25 -11.30 -1.15 17.83
N ARG A 26 -11.31 0.18 17.65
CA ARG A 26 -10.32 1.12 18.17
C ARG A 26 -10.96 2.18 19.04
N SER A 27 -10.16 2.80 19.91
CA SER A 27 -10.57 4.04 20.56
C SER A 27 -10.55 5.22 19.58
N ILE A 28 -11.34 6.25 19.85
CA ILE A 28 -11.36 7.50 19.05
C ILE A 28 -9.95 8.10 18.94
N ALA A 29 -9.15 8.06 20.01
CA ALA A 29 -7.78 8.56 20.01
C ALA A 29 -6.87 7.74 19.07
N GLN A 30 -6.99 6.41 19.08
CA GLN A 30 -6.25 5.54 18.17
C GLN A 30 -6.65 5.78 16.72
N GLU A 31 -7.95 5.86 16.43
CA GLU A 31 -8.44 6.11 15.08
C GLU A 31 -8.04 7.51 14.58
N THR A 32 -8.07 8.51 15.45
CA THR A 32 -7.54 9.85 15.15
C THR A 32 -6.07 9.79 14.74
N ILE A 33 -5.24 9.02 15.44
CA ILE A 33 -3.83 8.84 15.08
C ILE A 33 -3.69 8.13 13.71
N VAL A 34 -4.51 7.12 13.42
CA VAL A 34 -4.50 6.42 12.13
C VAL A 34 -4.87 7.36 11.00
N LEU A 35 -5.97 8.11 11.14
CA LEU A 35 -6.42 9.08 10.14
C LEU A 35 -5.43 10.22 9.97
N LEU A 36 -4.86 10.75 11.06
CA LEU A 36 -3.78 11.72 10.98
C LEU A 36 -2.56 11.15 10.28
N LYS A 37 -2.14 9.91 10.57
CA LYS A 37 -1.04 9.25 9.84
C LYS A 37 -1.37 9.07 8.37
N GLN A 38 -2.62 8.78 8.00
CA GLN A 38 -3.04 8.62 6.60
C GLN A 38 -3.15 9.95 5.84
N ALA A 39 -3.59 11.01 6.52
CA ALA A 39 -3.73 12.35 5.98
C ALA A 39 -2.37 13.05 5.88
N LEU A 40 -1.55 12.92 6.92
CA LEU A 40 -0.17 13.41 6.98
C LEU A 40 0.82 12.45 6.31
N ALA A 41 0.36 11.29 5.84
CA ALA A 41 1.21 10.40 5.07
C ALA A 41 1.81 11.26 3.95
N TYR A 42 3.15 11.47 3.87
CA TYR A 42 4.17 10.41 3.78
C TYR A 42 3.73 9.26 2.85
N LYS A 43 2.67 9.48 2.05
CA LYS A 43 2.36 8.72 0.87
C LYS A 43 3.49 9.06 -0.06
N GLU A 44 4.40 8.11 -0.20
CA GLU A 44 5.13 7.98 -1.44
C GLU A 44 4.12 8.28 -2.55
N SER A 45 4.29 9.42 -3.22
CA SER A 45 3.30 9.90 -4.19
C SER A 45 3.01 8.77 -5.18
N ARG A 46 1.82 8.72 -5.80
CA ARG A 46 1.52 7.68 -6.80
C ARG A 46 2.66 7.53 -7.84
N ILE A 47 3.30 8.65 -8.17
CA ILE A 47 4.48 8.73 -9.04
C ILE A 47 5.69 8.07 -8.38
N SER A 48 6.02 8.46 -7.15
CA SER A 48 7.14 7.90 -6.38
C SER A 48 7.00 6.38 -6.20
N ARG A 49 5.80 5.90 -5.86
CA ARG A 49 5.51 4.47 -5.68
C ARG A 49 5.69 3.71 -6.98
N ARG A 50 5.18 4.26 -8.08
CA ARG A 50 5.36 3.67 -9.40
C ARG A 50 6.83 3.63 -9.80
N LYS A 51 7.61 4.68 -9.53
CA LYS A 51 9.05 4.72 -9.79
C LYS A 51 9.79 3.63 -9.01
N ARG A 52 9.51 3.48 -7.71
CA ARG A 52 10.13 2.45 -6.88
C ARG A 52 9.80 1.03 -7.34
N ILE A 53 8.54 0.73 -7.64
CA ILE A 53 8.13 -0.59 -8.15
C ILE A 53 8.79 -0.88 -9.51
N LEU A 54 8.83 0.07 -10.44
CA LEU A 54 9.50 -0.12 -11.73
C LEU A 54 11.01 -0.34 -11.54
N HIS A 55 11.62 0.35 -10.58
CA HIS A 55 13.02 0.12 -10.24
C HIS A 55 13.24 -1.29 -9.69
N GLU A 56 12.43 -1.74 -8.73
CA GLU A 56 12.48 -3.11 -8.19
C GLU A 56 12.36 -4.17 -9.30
N ILE A 57 11.38 -4.03 -10.20
CA ILE A 57 11.21 -4.92 -11.36
C ILE A 57 12.46 -4.90 -12.25
N SER A 58 13.02 -3.72 -12.55
CA SER A 58 14.21 -3.60 -13.39
C SER A 58 15.47 -4.18 -12.74
N SER A 59 15.56 -4.10 -11.41
CA SER A 59 16.69 -4.63 -10.64
C SER A 59 16.61 -6.13 -10.43
N ASN A 60 15.41 -6.71 -10.54
CA ASN A 60 15.17 -8.14 -10.41
C ASN A 60 15.46 -8.84 -11.75
N LYS A 61 16.75 -8.91 -12.11
CA LYS A 61 17.20 -9.62 -13.31
C LYS A 61 16.96 -11.12 -13.13
N VAL A 62 16.29 -11.74 -14.10
CA VAL A 62 16.22 -13.19 -14.19
C VAL A 62 17.60 -13.70 -14.58
N GLU A 63 18.24 -14.45 -13.68
CA GLU A 63 19.49 -15.13 -14.00
C GLU A 63 19.27 -16.08 -15.17
N ASN A 64 20.25 -16.18 -16.07
CA ASN A 64 20.22 -17.12 -17.20
C ASN A 64 19.06 -16.87 -18.19
N ALA A 65 18.55 -15.64 -18.29
CA ALA A 65 17.55 -15.28 -19.29
C ALA A 65 18.03 -15.56 -20.73
N ASP A 66 19.32 -15.34 -21.01
CA ASP A 66 19.92 -15.54 -22.33
C ASP A 66 20.15 -17.02 -22.67
N THR A 67 20.16 -17.88 -21.65
CA THR A 67 20.31 -19.34 -21.78
C THR A 67 18.97 -20.05 -21.74
N PHE A 68 17.85 -19.32 -21.66
CA PHE A 68 16.52 -19.89 -21.68
C PHE A 68 16.19 -20.39 -23.11
N PRO A 69 15.61 -21.60 -23.25
CA PRO A 69 15.26 -22.15 -24.56
C PRO A 69 14.27 -21.26 -25.32
N ASP A 70 14.27 -21.35 -26.65
CA ASP A 70 13.24 -20.72 -27.47
C ASP A 70 11.84 -21.17 -26.97
N PRO A 71 10.91 -20.23 -26.68
CA PRO A 71 9.54 -20.57 -26.32
C PRO A 71 8.86 -21.58 -27.27
N ALA A 72 9.23 -21.58 -28.56
CA ALA A 72 8.73 -22.55 -29.53
C ALA A 72 9.18 -23.98 -29.23
N ASP A 73 10.39 -24.17 -28.71
CA ASP A 73 10.93 -25.50 -28.35
C ASP A 73 10.27 -26.04 -27.09
N LEU A 74 9.98 -25.17 -26.11
CA LEU A 74 9.21 -25.53 -24.91
C LEU A 74 7.79 -26.03 -25.24
N LEU A 75 7.11 -25.35 -26.18
CA LEU A 75 5.78 -25.75 -26.63
C LEU A 75 5.79 -27.07 -27.41
N ARG A 76 6.87 -27.37 -28.13
CA ARG A 76 7.03 -28.65 -28.83
C ARG A 76 7.28 -29.79 -27.86
N GLU A 77 8.10 -29.60 -26.83
CA GLU A 77 8.34 -30.60 -25.78
C GLU A 77 7.04 -30.96 -25.06
N ASP A 78 6.25 -29.96 -24.66
CA ASP A 78 5.00 -30.16 -23.92
C ASP A 78 3.95 -30.92 -24.74
N ARG A 79 3.86 -30.64 -26.05
CA ARG A 79 2.94 -31.34 -26.97
C ARG A 79 3.34 -32.78 -27.29
N GLY A 80 4.59 -33.16 -27.01
CA GLY A 80 5.13 -34.49 -27.25
C GLY A 80 5.04 -35.43 -26.04
N ARG A 81 4.53 -34.95 -24.91
CA ARG A 81 4.30 -35.73 -23.67
C ARG A 81 2.94 -36.42 -23.65
#